data_AF-A0A1I4TJL1-F1
#
_entry.id   AF-A0A1I4TJL1-F1
#
_cell.length_a   1.000
_cell.length_b   1.000
_cell.length_c   1.000
_cell.angle_alpha   90.00
_cell.angle_beta   90.00
_cell.angle_gamma   90.00
#
_symmetry.space_group_name_H-M   'P 1'
#
loop_
_entity.id
_entity.type
_entity.pdbx_description
1 polymer ?
#
loop_
_entity_poly.entity_id
_entity_poly.type
_entity_poly.pdbx_seq_one_letter_code
_entity_poly.pdbx_strand_id
1 'polypeptide(L)'
;MLYNPPSGSTDPNASYVGKDTASGRQGSKLPPAVPENTQREIVAIISAAQAMGMPAPTNADVAQMLKAVRSSLLGRYPATGTPDALAIAPIPAVAALVEGMRFRFKVPGSAANATTAPTLTINGIASAIKRRTGVAPAIGDIVGGTVHEAEIDAAGNARLVGAVASDINVVISARPAVTTVWIDPTNGNDANDGSTPALARQSIDTVISGMNSNATLINLLGNATMRQRVNVLAPLTIQGVDTSGNFVARTLSFLGTADNSGGALGTTCSGMFFNG
;
A
#
# COMPACT_ATOMS: atom_id res chain seq x y z
N MET A 1 24.97 24.36 -5.67
CA MET A 1 25.80 25.58 -5.58
C MET A 1 26.73 25.57 -4.36
N LEU A 2 28.04 25.76 -4.53
CA LEU A 2 28.99 25.99 -3.43
C LEU A 2 28.88 27.43 -2.89
N TYR A 3 29.35 27.66 -1.65
CA TYR A 3 29.42 29.00 -1.09
C TYR A 3 30.40 29.89 -1.88
N ASN A 4 30.00 31.13 -2.13
CA ASN A 4 30.83 32.14 -2.76
C ASN A 4 31.06 33.27 -1.73
N PRO A 5 32.27 33.48 -1.20
CA PRO A 5 32.54 34.50 -0.19
C PRO A 5 32.42 35.92 -0.76
N PRO A 6 32.27 36.97 0.08
CA PRO A 6 32.28 38.36 -0.36
C PRO A 6 33.46 38.71 -1.25
N SER A 7 33.22 39.52 -2.28
CA SER A 7 34.28 39.92 -3.22
C SER A 7 35.40 40.67 -2.50
N GLY A 8 36.64 40.20 -2.68
CA GLY A 8 37.83 40.70 -2.00
C GLY A 8 38.17 40.06 -0.66
N SER A 9 37.35 39.11 -0.16
CA SER A 9 37.70 38.32 1.02
C SER A 9 38.72 37.23 0.68
N THR A 10 39.73 37.05 1.54
CA THR A 10 40.68 35.92 1.48
C THR A 10 40.22 34.71 2.30
N ASP A 11 39.30 34.90 3.25
CA ASP A 11 38.67 33.82 3.99
C ASP A 11 37.54 33.20 3.14
N PRO A 12 37.65 31.91 2.77
CA PRO A 12 36.65 31.23 1.95
C PRO A 12 35.29 31.09 2.65
N ASN A 13 35.23 31.27 3.96
CA ASN A 13 34.01 31.18 4.78
C ASN A 13 33.56 32.54 5.34
N ALA A 14 34.16 33.65 4.89
CA ALA A 14 33.82 34.98 5.40
C ALA A 14 32.33 35.28 5.22
N SER A 15 31.68 35.76 6.29
CA SER A 15 30.26 36.11 6.28
C SER A 15 29.97 37.40 5.50
N TYR A 16 28.78 37.49 4.91
CA TYR A 16 28.27 38.75 4.36
C TYR A 16 27.85 39.71 5.46
N VAL A 17 28.41 40.92 5.47
CA VAL A 17 28.11 41.96 6.47
C VAL A 17 27.50 43.20 5.84
N GLY A 18 26.53 43.80 6.53
CA GLY A 18 25.96 45.08 6.15
C GLY A 18 26.95 46.23 6.35
N LYS A 19 26.78 47.29 5.54
CA LYS A 19 27.50 48.55 5.73
C LYS A 19 27.14 49.13 7.10
N ASP A 20 28.13 49.49 7.89
CA ASP A 20 27.96 50.21 9.14
C ASP A 20 28.78 51.50 9.10
N THR A 21 28.08 52.61 8.95
CA THR A 21 28.69 53.93 8.86
C THR A 21 29.22 54.44 10.20
N ALA A 22 28.64 54.02 11.33
CA ALA A 22 29.06 54.49 12.65
C ALA A 22 30.44 53.91 13.04
N SER A 23 30.71 52.66 12.64
CA SER A 23 32.01 52.00 12.84
C SER A 23 32.97 52.13 11.65
N GLY A 24 32.58 52.84 10.58
CA GLY A 24 33.39 52.96 9.37
C GLY A 24 33.53 51.66 8.55
N ARG A 25 32.71 50.63 8.82
CA ARG A 25 32.78 49.33 8.15
C ARG A 25 32.05 49.38 6.80
N GLN A 26 32.80 49.12 5.73
CA GLN A 26 32.21 48.93 4.39
C GLN A 26 31.42 47.60 4.36
N GLY A 27 30.26 47.61 3.71
CA GLY A 27 29.46 46.40 3.52
C GLY A 27 30.10 45.43 2.52
N SER A 28 29.80 44.14 2.67
CA SER A 28 30.25 43.10 1.75
C SER A 28 29.76 43.37 0.33
N LYS A 29 30.65 43.19 -0.65
CA LYS A 29 30.30 43.24 -2.06
C LYS A 29 29.90 41.85 -2.52
N LEU A 30 28.72 41.73 -3.11
CA LEU A 30 28.24 40.48 -3.69
C LEU A 30 29.06 40.14 -4.95
N PRO A 31 29.75 39.00 -5.02
CA PRO A 31 30.36 38.54 -6.25
C PRO A 31 29.29 38.30 -7.33
N PRO A 32 29.57 38.62 -8.61
CA PRO A 32 28.65 38.32 -9.72
C PRO A 32 28.23 36.85 -9.80
N ALA A 33 29.12 35.94 -9.39
CA ALA A 33 28.86 34.50 -9.37
C ALA A 33 27.68 34.09 -8.46
N VAL A 34 27.33 34.87 -7.44
CA VAL A 34 26.21 34.52 -6.54
C VAL A 34 24.86 34.57 -7.24
N PRO A 35 24.41 35.72 -7.80
CA PRO A 35 23.15 35.77 -8.53
C PRO A 35 23.21 34.93 -9.82
N GLU A 36 24.35 34.88 -10.52
CA GLU A 36 24.48 34.11 -11.75
C GLU A 36 24.27 32.60 -11.52
N ASN A 37 24.96 32.00 -10.55
CA ASN A 37 24.83 30.57 -10.28
C ASN A 37 23.42 30.23 -9.80
N THR A 38 22.81 31.09 -8.98
CA THR A 38 21.42 30.92 -8.54
C THR A 38 20.46 30.93 -9.73
N GLN A 39 20.63 31.87 -10.67
CA GLN A 39 19.83 31.94 -11.89
C GLN A 39 20.03 30.71 -12.78
N ARG A 40 21.27 30.24 -12.94
CA ARG A 40 21.58 29.03 -13.72
C ARG A 40 20.91 27.77 -13.14
N GLU A 41 20.90 27.61 -11.82
CA GLU A 41 20.21 26.50 -11.14
C GLU A 41 18.68 26.56 -11.37
N ILE A 42 18.08 27.76 -11.25
CA ILE A 42 16.64 27.96 -11.54
C ILE A 42 16.32 27.65 -13.00
N VAL A 43 17.13 28.14 -13.94
CA VAL A 43 16.98 27.86 -15.37
C VAL A 43 17.14 26.37 -15.65
N ALA A 44 18.09 25.68 -15.01
CA ALA A 44 18.28 24.24 -15.19
C ALA A 44 17.03 23.43 -14.80
N ILE A 45 16.38 23.77 -13.69
CA ILE A 45 15.13 23.12 -13.27
C ILE A 45 14.01 23.36 -14.29
N ILE A 46 13.85 24.61 -14.76
CA ILE A 46 12.83 24.98 -15.74
C ILE A 46 13.06 24.28 -17.07
N SER A 47 14.30 24.29 -17.57
CA SER A 47 14.68 23.63 -18.82
C SER A 47 14.52 22.11 -18.74
N ALA A 48 14.85 21.48 -17.61
CA ALA A 48 14.62 20.05 -17.41
C ALA A 48 13.11 19.72 -17.44
N ALA A 49 12.26 20.53 -16.80
CA ALA A 49 10.81 20.34 -16.84
C ALA A 49 10.24 20.57 -18.25
N GLN A 50 10.78 21.54 -19.00
CA GLN A 50 10.43 21.79 -20.40
C GLN A 50 10.75 20.58 -21.28
N ALA A 51 11.94 19.98 -21.13
CA ALA A 51 12.31 18.76 -21.84
C ALA A 51 11.36 17.58 -21.57
N MET A 52 10.67 17.61 -20.42
CA MET A 52 9.67 16.63 -19.99
C MET A 52 8.23 17.01 -20.38
N GLY A 53 8.04 18.05 -21.20
CA GLY A 53 6.74 18.44 -21.76
C GLY A 53 6.06 19.63 -21.09
N MET A 54 6.73 20.34 -20.18
CA MET A 54 6.25 21.66 -19.73
C MET A 54 6.31 22.66 -20.89
N PRO A 55 5.33 23.58 -21.03
CA PRO A 55 5.38 24.63 -22.05
C PRO A 55 6.67 25.46 -22.01
N ALA A 56 7.08 26.00 -23.16
CA ALA A 56 8.28 26.81 -23.27
C ALA A 56 8.24 28.02 -22.31
N PRO A 57 9.32 28.29 -21.56
CA PRO A 57 9.37 29.42 -20.65
C PRO A 57 9.32 30.75 -21.41
N THR A 58 8.70 31.77 -20.81
CA THR A 58 8.60 33.13 -21.39
C THR A 58 8.79 34.18 -20.32
N ASN A 59 9.46 35.31 -20.63
CA ASN A 59 9.70 36.36 -19.64
C ASN A 59 8.42 36.98 -19.04
N ALA A 60 7.26 36.80 -19.68
CA ALA A 60 5.96 37.20 -19.15
C ALA A 60 5.44 36.27 -18.04
N ASP A 61 5.89 35.02 -17.99
CA ASP A 61 5.49 34.03 -17.00
C ASP A 61 6.43 34.04 -15.79
N VAL A 62 6.04 34.73 -14.73
CA VAL A 62 6.80 34.78 -13.47
C VAL A 62 6.62 33.53 -12.59
N ALA A 63 5.78 32.58 -13.00
CA ALA A 63 5.45 31.37 -12.23
C ALA A 63 6.10 30.09 -12.77
N GLN A 64 7.09 30.19 -13.67
CA GLN A 64 7.72 29.03 -14.33
C GLN A 64 8.32 28.02 -13.35
N MET A 65 9.08 28.48 -12.36
CA MET A 65 9.69 27.60 -11.35
C MET A 65 8.60 26.85 -10.57
N LEU A 66 7.52 27.53 -10.22
CA LEU A 66 6.39 26.92 -9.52
C LEU A 66 5.69 25.86 -10.38
N LYS A 67 5.51 26.14 -11.68
CA LYS A 67 4.94 25.17 -12.64
C LYS A 67 5.85 23.94 -12.76
N ALA A 68 7.16 24.13 -12.88
CA ALA A 68 8.13 23.04 -12.95
C ALA A 68 8.02 22.11 -11.73
N VAL A 69 8.03 22.68 -10.52
CA VAL A 69 7.93 21.91 -9.26
C VAL A 69 6.57 21.20 -9.14
N ARG A 70 5.46 21.90 -9.38
CA ARG A 70 4.10 21.33 -9.21
C ARG A 70 3.76 20.28 -10.26
N SER A 71 4.33 20.38 -11.46
CA SER A 71 4.06 19.44 -12.54
C SER A 71 4.43 17.99 -12.19
N SER A 72 5.34 17.79 -11.23
CA SER A 72 5.94 16.49 -10.91
C SER A 72 6.59 15.78 -12.11
N LEU A 73 6.81 16.48 -13.23
CA LEU A 73 7.39 15.93 -14.46
C LEU A 73 8.85 15.51 -14.25
N LEU A 74 9.57 16.24 -13.39
CA LEU A 74 10.96 15.94 -13.04
C LEU A 74 11.15 14.60 -12.31
N GLY A 75 10.08 13.94 -11.86
CA GLY A 75 10.14 12.62 -11.25
C GLY A 75 9.36 11.54 -12.02
N ARG A 76 8.77 11.87 -13.18
CA ARG A 76 7.91 10.98 -13.96
C ARG A 76 8.46 10.79 -15.37
N TYR A 77 8.83 9.56 -15.71
CA TYR A 77 9.47 9.22 -16.97
C TYR A 77 8.62 8.26 -17.80
N PRO A 78 8.47 8.47 -19.12
CA PRO A 78 8.00 7.40 -19.99
C PRO A 78 9.07 6.30 -20.00
N ALA A 79 8.69 5.06 -19.66
CA ALA A 79 9.59 3.92 -19.86
C ALA A 79 9.50 3.43 -21.30
N THR A 80 10.62 2.96 -21.83
CA THR A 80 10.72 2.24 -23.09
C THR A 80 11.01 0.76 -22.83
N GLY A 81 11.02 -0.06 -23.89
CA GLY A 81 11.28 -1.50 -23.79
C GLY A 81 10.02 -2.33 -23.57
N THR A 82 10.19 -3.49 -22.94
CA THR A 82 9.08 -4.40 -22.59
C THR A 82 8.83 -4.37 -21.08
N PRO A 83 7.66 -4.84 -20.60
CA PRO A 83 7.41 -4.97 -19.16
C PRO A 83 8.44 -5.82 -18.38
N ASP A 84 9.21 -6.67 -19.06
CA ASP A 84 10.31 -7.46 -18.46
C ASP A 84 11.67 -6.75 -18.50
N ALA A 85 11.83 -5.77 -19.39
CA ALA A 85 13.07 -5.02 -19.58
C ALA A 85 12.74 -3.55 -19.88
N LEU A 86 12.52 -2.79 -18.81
CA LEU A 86 12.16 -1.38 -18.87
C LEU A 86 13.41 -0.51 -18.87
N ALA A 87 13.33 0.62 -19.55
CA ALA A 87 14.36 1.66 -19.49
C ALA A 87 13.75 3.05 -19.32
N ILE A 88 14.36 3.86 -18.44
CA ILE A 88 14.05 5.29 -18.28
C ILE A 88 15.32 6.12 -18.43
N ALA A 89 15.16 7.34 -18.91
CA ALA A 89 16.25 8.30 -19.07
C ALA A 89 15.90 9.61 -18.34
N PRO A 90 16.09 9.67 -17.01
CA PRO A 90 16.07 10.91 -16.27
C PRO A 90 16.90 12.04 -16.89
N ILE A 91 16.36 13.26 -16.78
CA ILE A 91 17.01 14.51 -17.18
C ILE A 91 16.98 15.45 -15.95
N PRO A 92 18.13 15.89 -15.42
CA PRO A 92 19.50 15.49 -15.80
C PRO A 92 19.77 13.99 -15.64
N ALA A 93 20.76 13.49 -16.38
CA ALA A 93 21.13 12.07 -16.32
C ALA A 93 21.65 11.69 -14.93
N VAL A 94 21.16 10.57 -14.40
CA VAL A 94 21.64 10.02 -13.13
C VAL A 94 22.94 9.26 -13.37
N ALA A 95 24.04 9.72 -12.77
CA ALA A 95 25.36 9.11 -12.92
C ALA A 95 25.57 7.88 -12.01
N ALA A 96 24.88 7.82 -10.88
CA ALA A 96 24.92 6.71 -9.94
C ALA A 96 23.58 6.61 -9.20
N LEU A 97 23.14 5.37 -8.96
CA LEU A 97 21.96 5.11 -8.14
C LEU A 97 22.36 5.13 -6.67
N VAL A 98 21.60 5.87 -5.86
CA VAL A 98 21.78 5.99 -4.42
C VAL A 98 20.51 5.51 -3.73
N GLU A 99 20.65 4.86 -2.58
CA GLU A 99 19.51 4.45 -1.75
C GLU A 99 18.58 5.63 -1.47
N GLY A 100 17.27 5.39 -1.56
CA GLY A 100 16.22 6.40 -1.36
C GLY A 100 15.89 7.25 -2.59
N MET A 101 16.64 7.14 -3.69
CA MET A 101 16.27 7.80 -4.95
C MET A 101 14.95 7.22 -5.48
N ARG A 102 14.01 8.10 -5.87
CA ARG A 102 12.69 7.71 -6.35
C ARG A 102 12.45 8.08 -7.80
N PHE A 103 11.79 7.18 -8.51
CA PHE A 103 11.40 7.34 -9.90
C PHE A 103 9.95 6.89 -10.08
N ARG A 104 9.17 7.70 -10.79
CA ARG A 104 7.88 7.27 -11.35
C ARG A 104 8.09 6.96 -12.81
N PHE A 105 7.60 5.82 -13.26
CA PHE A 105 7.71 5.44 -14.66
C PHE A 105 6.39 4.91 -15.20
N LYS A 106 6.05 5.30 -16.43
CA LYS A 106 4.89 4.77 -17.15
C LYS A 106 5.34 3.60 -18.01
N VAL A 107 4.82 2.41 -17.73
CA VAL A 107 5.15 1.19 -18.48
C VAL A 107 4.55 1.29 -19.90
N PRO A 108 5.32 1.00 -20.97
CA PRO A 108 4.82 1.07 -22.33
C PRO A 108 3.84 -0.06 -22.65
N GLY A 109 3.00 0.14 -23.67
CA GLY A 109 2.06 -0.86 -24.16
C GLY A 109 0.95 -1.21 -23.17
N SER A 110 0.33 -2.38 -23.36
CA SER A 110 -0.75 -2.91 -22.52
C SER A 110 -0.42 -4.27 -21.89
N ALA A 111 0.68 -4.91 -22.28
CA ALA A 111 1.10 -6.19 -21.74
C ALA A 111 1.69 -6.02 -20.34
N ALA A 112 1.54 -7.05 -19.49
CA ALA A 112 2.21 -7.11 -18.20
C ALA A 112 3.56 -7.85 -18.28
N ASN A 113 4.37 -7.82 -17.22
CA ASN A 113 5.61 -8.61 -17.15
C ASN A 113 5.30 -10.11 -17.25
N ALA A 114 6.03 -10.81 -18.12
CA ALA A 114 5.90 -12.25 -18.33
C ALA A 114 6.86 -13.07 -17.45
N THR A 115 7.78 -12.40 -16.73
CA THR A 115 8.79 -13.03 -15.89
C THR A 115 8.74 -12.56 -14.44
N THR A 116 9.37 -13.31 -13.54
CA THR A 116 9.53 -12.92 -12.13
C THR A 116 10.79 -12.10 -11.86
N ALA A 117 11.58 -11.78 -12.89
CA ALA A 117 12.82 -11.02 -12.77
C ALA A 117 12.89 -9.82 -13.74
N PRO A 118 11.86 -8.96 -13.77
CA PRO A 118 11.88 -7.77 -14.61
C PRO A 118 12.94 -6.78 -14.13
N THR A 119 13.47 -6.00 -15.07
CA THR A 119 14.54 -5.02 -14.82
C THR A 119 14.11 -3.61 -15.20
N LEU A 120 14.66 -2.62 -14.50
CA LEU A 120 14.57 -1.20 -14.81
C LEU A 120 15.98 -0.67 -15.04
N THR A 121 16.26 -0.23 -16.26
CA THR A 121 17.52 0.43 -16.63
C THR A 121 17.36 1.94 -16.53
N ILE A 122 18.18 2.60 -15.73
CA ILE A 122 18.10 4.04 -15.44
C ILE A 122 19.36 4.70 -15.99
N ASN A 123 19.25 5.47 -17.07
CA ASN A 123 20.40 6.05 -17.78
C ASN A 123 21.52 5.02 -18.10
N GLY A 124 21.16 3.77 -18.38
CA GLY A 124 22.10 2.68 -18.66
C GLY A 124 22.52 1.83 -17.45
N ILE A 125 22.12 2.21 -16.23
CA ILE A 125 22.39 1.44 -15.02
C ILE A 125 21.23 0.47 -14.79
N ALA A 126 21.47 -0.83 -14.93
CA ALA A 126 20.45 -1.86 -14.73
C ALA A 126 20.16 -2.10 -13.25
N SER A 127 18.88 -2.17 -12.91
CA SER A 127 18.40 -2.46 -11.56
C SER A 127 17.29 -3.52 -11.62
N ALA A 128 17.33 -4.52 -10.74
CA ALA A 128 16.25 -5.50 -10.66
C ALA A 128 15.02 -4.86 -10.00
N ILE A 129 13.84 -5.11 -10.53
CA ILE A 129 12.61 -4.63 -9.91
C ILE A 129 12.21 -5.60 -8.80
N LYS A 130 11.86 -5.05 -7.63
CA LYS A 130 11.36 -5.80 -6.46
C LYS A 130 10.01 -5.25 -6.02
N ARG A 131 9.20 -6.09 -5.39
CA ARG A 131 7.97 -5.65 -4.71
C ARG A 131 8.33 -4.83 -3.49
N ARG A 132 7.34 -4.13 -2.90
CA ARG A 132 7.53 -3.35 -1.66
C ARG A 132 8.18 -4.14 -0.53
N THR A 133 7.94 -5.45 -0.49
CA THR A 133 8.50 -6.39 0.50
C THR A 133 9.97 -6.78 0.25
N GLY A 134 10.58 -6.33 -0.86
CA GLY A 134 11.93 -6.73 -1.28
C GLY A 134 11.98 -8.06 -2.04
N VAL A 135 10.85 -8.76 -2.18
CA VAL A 135 10.75 -10.02 -2.92
C VAL A 135 10.63 -9.76 -4.43
N ALA A 136 11.03 -10.72 -5.24
CA ALA A 136 10.78 -10.70 -6.69
C ALA A 136 9.27 -10.52 -6.98
N PRO A 137 8.91 -9.76 -8.04
CA PRO A 137 7.53 -9.68 -8.50
C PRO A 137 7.07 -11.01 -9.11
N ALA A 138 5.76 -11.25 -9.03
CA ALA A 138 5.11 -12.31 -9.77
C ALA A 138 4.86 -11.87 -11.22
N ILE A 139 4.58 -12.84 -12.10
CA ILE A 139 4.08 -12.57 -13.45
C ILE A 139 2.79 -11.75 -13.34
N GLY A 140 2.68 -10.66 -14.10
CA GLY A 140 1.51 -9.80 -14.12
C GLY A 140 1.50 -8.62 -13.14
N ASP A 141 2.48 -8.50 -12.23
CA ASP A 141 2.53 -7.42 -11.23
C ASP A 141 2.83 -6.03 -11.82
N ILE A 142 3.60 -5.97 -12.92
CA ILE A 142 3.96 -4.75 -13.64
C ILE A 142 3.05 -4.65 -14.85
N VAL A 143 2.01 -3.82 -14.75
CA VAL A 143 0.94 -3.76 -15.75
C VAL A 143 1.24 -2.67 -16.79
N GLY A 144 1.26 -3.06 -18.07
CA GLY A 144 1.42 -2.14 -19.19
C GLY A 144 0.44 -0.98 -19.16
N GLY A 145 0.91 0.21 -19.50
CA GLY A 145 0.10 1.42 -19.60
C GLY A 145 -0.14 2.13 -18.27
N THR A 146 0.21 1.50 -17.15
CA THR A 146 0.07 2.09 -15.81
C THR A 146 1.36 2.80 -15.36
N VAL A 147 1.24 3.63 -14.32
CA VAL A 147 2.38 4.32 -13.70
C VAL A 147 2.76 3.57 -12.43
N HIS A 148 4.02 3.21 -12.31
CA HIS A 148 4.60 2.67 -11.09
C HIS A 148 5.57 3.67 -10.47
N GLU A 149 5.71 3.62 -9.15
CA GLU A 149 6.73 4.36 -8.39
C GLU A 149 7.69 3.34 -7.77
N ALA A 150 8.99 3.55 -7.96
CA ALA A 150 10.05 2.75 -7.37
C ALA A 150 11.04 3.63 -6.61
N GLU A 151 11.60 3.06 -5.54
CA GLU A 151 12.66 3.61 -4.72
C GLU A 151 13.87 2.68 -4.81
N ILE A 152 15.07 3.23 -4.96
CA ILE A 152 16.31 2.45 -4.91
C ILE A 152 16.56 2.00 -3.48
N ASP A 153 16.70 0.69 -3.25
CA ASP A 153 17.05 0.14 -1.94
C ASP A 153 18.57 0.10 -1.69
N ALA A 154 18.98 -0.26 -0.47
CA ALA A 154 20.40 -0.39 -0.08
C ALA A 154 21.20 -1.37 -0.96
N ALA A 155 20.53 -2.31 -1.64
CA ALA A 155 21.15 -3.29 -2.54
C ALA A 155 21.14 -2.83 -4.01
N GLY A 156 20.67 -1.62 -4.31
CA GLY A 156 20.61 -1.05 -5.65
C GLY A 156 19.43 -1.55 -6.50
N ASN A 157 18.43 -2.23 -5.91
CA ASN A 157 17.23 -2.67 -6.61
C ASN A 157 16.18 -1.55 -6.68
N ALA A 158 15.38 -1.55 -7.73
CA ALA A 158 14.22 -0.69 -7.90
C ALA A 158 13.02 -1.31 -7.16
N ARG A 159 12.85 -0.97 -5.88
CA ARG A 159 11.77 -1.46 -5.04
C ARG A 159 10.50 -0.66 -5.27
N LEU A 160 9.44 -1.33 -5.73
CA LEU A 160 8.13 -0.71 -5.92
C LEU A 160 7.60 -0.16 -4.59
N VAL A 161 7.12 1.08 -4.61
CA VAL A 161 6.55 1.74 -3.42
C VAL A 161 5.07 1.42 -3.29
N GLY A 162 4.34 1.23 -4.39
CA GLY A 162 2.94 0.78 -4.37
C GLY A 162 2.81 -0.72 -4.14
N ALA A 163 1.67 -1.15 -3.58
CA ALA A 163 1.33 -2.57 -3.55
C ALA A 163 0.99 -3.05 -4.97
N VAL A 164 1.44 -4.26 -5.31
CA VAL A 164 1.06 -4.95 -6.54
C VAL A 164 0.05 -6.07 -6.25
N ALA A 165 -0.53 -6.65 -7.31
CA ALA A 165 -1.56 -7.69 -7.17
C ALA A 165 -1.09 -8.87 -6.32
N SER A 166 0.17 -9.30 -6.48
CA SER A 166 0.71 -10.39 -5.67
C SER A 166 0.90 -10.04 -4.20
N ASP A 167 1.13 -8.77 -3.83
CA ASP A 167 1.15 -8.35 -2.42
C ASP A 167 -0.23 -8.50 -1.79
N ILE A 168 -1.26 -8.11 -2.52
CA ILE A 168 -2.66 -8.27 -2.10
C ILE A 168 -3.01 -9.74 -1.96
N ASN A 169 -2.62 -10.57 -2.93
CA ASN A 169 -2.87 -12.00 -2.90
C ASN A 169 -2.19 -12.69 -1.71
N VAL A 170 -0.95 -12.30 -1.37
CA VAL A 170 -0.28 -12.83 -0.16
C VAL A 170 -1.11 -12.51 1.09
N VAL A 171 -1.61 -11.28 1.23
CA VAL A 171 -2.43 -10.90 2.38
C VAL A 171 -3.76 -11.67 2.39
N ILE A 172 -4.45 -11.78 1.25
CA ILE A 172 -5.74 -12.50 1.15
C ILE A 172 -5.55 -13.99 1.42
N SER A 173 -4.54 -14.63 0.83
CA SER A 173 -4.26 -16.06 1.02
C SER A 173 -3.71 -16.39 2.41
N ALA A 174 -3.07 -15.42 3.08
CA ALA A 174 -2.67 -15.57 4.48
C ALA A 174 -3.83 -15.38 5.47
N ARG A 175 -5.02 -14.94 5.02
CA ARG A 175 -6.19 -14.93 5.91
C ARG A 175 -6.52 -16.37 6.27
N PRO A 176 -6.72 -16.69 7.56
CA PRO A 176 -7.13 -18.02 7.96
C PRO A 176 -8.42 -18.38 7.23
N ALA A 177 -8.46 -19.58 6.64
CA ALA A 177 -9.62 -20.06 5.91
C ALA A 177 -10.85 -20.02 6.83
N VAL A 178 -11.99 -19.56 6.30
CA VAL A 178 -13.26 -19.65 7.01
C VAL A 178 -13.54 -21.13 7.25
N THR A 179 -13.69 -21.51 8.51
CA THR A 179 -14.03 -22.89 8.87
C THR A 179 -15.53 -23.06 8.65
N THR A 180 -15.92 -23.87 7.66
CA THR A 180 -17.33 -24.19 7.42
C THR A 180 -17.71 -25.42 8.23
N VAL A 181 -18.77 -25.31 9.04
CA VAL A 181 -19.29 -26.40 9.86
C VAL A 181 -20.77 -26.62 9.55
N TRP A 182 -21.13 -27.84 9.22
CA TRP A 182 -22.51 -28.26 8.96
C TRP A 182 -23.16 -28.78 10.24
N ILE A 183 -24.40 -28.35 10.47
CA ILE A 183 -25.21 -28.78 11.62
C ILE A 183 -26.55 -29.29 11.13
N ASP A 184 -26.88 -30.52 11.50
CA ASP A 184 -28.22 -31.10 11.35
C ASP A 184 -28.75 -31.45 12.75
N PRO A 185 -29.64 -30.62 13.32
CA PRO A 185 -30.21 -30.87 14.63
C PRO A 185 -31.02 -32.17 14.73
N THR A 186 -31.48 -32.70 13.60
CA THR A 186 -32.30 -33.92 13.53
C THR A 186 -31.45 -35.16 13.33
N ASN A 187 -30.53 -35.15 12.36
CA ASN A 187 -29.76 -36.34 11.94
C ASN A 187 -28.26 -36.27 12.24
N GLY A 188 -27.77 -35.14 12.75
CA GLY A 188 -26.35 -34.94 13.02
C GLY A 188 -25.85 -35.69 14.25
N ASN A 189 -24.52 -35.74 14.40
CA ASN A 189 -23.84 -36.32 15.56
C ASN A 189 -22.65 -35.44 15.95
N ASP A 190 -22.55 -35.02 17.21
CA ASP A 190 -21.46 -34.14 17.69
C ASP A 190 -20.07 -34.80 17.68
N ALA A 191 -20.00 -36.12 17.51
CA ALA A 191 -18.75 -36.83 17.22
C ALA A 191 -18.25 -36.62 15.77
N ASN A 192 -19.11 -36.15 14.86
CA ASN A 192 -18.72 -35.83 13.49
C ASN A 192 -17.86 -34.57 13.45
N ASP A 193 -17.04 -34.44 12.40
CA ASP A 193 -16.19 -33.27 12.21
C ASP A 193 -16.98 -32.03 11.78
N GLY A 194 -18.14 -32.19 11.15
CA GLY A 194 -18.95 -31.11 10.61
C GLY A 194 -18.47 -30.62 9.24
N SER A 195 -17.55 -31.32 8.57
CA SER A 195 -16.91 -30.83 7.32
C SER A 195 -17.83 -30.89 6.10
N THR A 196 -18.85 -31.75 6.14
CA THR A 196 -19.81 -31.97 5.04
C THR A 196 -21.24 -32.11 5.57
N PRO A 197 -22.27 -31.99 4.72
CA PRO A 197 -23.66 -32.24 5.12
C PRO A 197 -23.88 -33.65 5.70
N ALA A 198 -23.19 -34.67 5.15
CA ALA A 198 -23.32 -36.06 5.60
C ALA A 198 -22.62 -36.33 6.95
N LEU A 199 -21.63 -35.51 7.29
CA LEU A 199 -20.91 -35.53 8.56
C LEU A 199 -21.30 -34.33 9.42
N ALA A 200 -22.54 -33.88 9.35
CA ALA A 200 -23.00 -32.74 10.12
C ALA A 200 -22.95 -33.03 11.64
N ARG A 201 -22.58 -32.01 12.42
CA ARG A 201 -22.71 -32.03 13.87
C ARG A 201 -24.17 -31.88 14.28
N GLN A 202 -24.51 -32.25 15.50
CA GLN A 202 -25.90 -32.20 15.95
C GLN A 202 -26.24 -30.86 16.62
N SER A 203 -25.31 -30.34 17.42
CA SER A 203 -25.56 -29.22 18.32
C SER A 203 -24.80 -27.97 17.89
N ILE A 204 -25.55 -26.87 17.78
CA ILE A 204 -24.97 -25.54 17.60
C ILE A 204 -24.16 -25.07 18.80
N ASP A 205 -24.53 -25.50 20.02
CA ASP A 205 -23.78 -25.16 21.23
C ASP A 205 -22.38 -25.79 21.20
N THR A 206 -22.27 -27.05 20.76
CA THR A 206 -20.99 -27.77 20.65
C THR A 206 -20.07 -27.10 19.63
N VAL A 207 -20.62 -26.66 18.50
CA VAL A 207 -19.85 -25.95 17.47
C VAL A 207 -19.36 -24.60 17.99
N ILE A 208 -20.24 -23.78 18.55
CA ILE A 208 -19.88 -22.43 19.01
C ILE A 208 -18.91 -22.49 20.20
N SER A 209 -19.10 -23.43 21.14
CA SER A 209 -18.16 -23.63 22.26
C SER A 209 -16.79 -24.16 21.81
N GLY A 210 -16.72 -24.86 20.67
CA GLY A 210 -15.48 -25.37 20.09
C GLY A 210 -14.80 -24.39 19.13
N MET A 211 -15.39 -23.22 18.88
CA MET A 211 -14.79 -22.21 18.00
C MET A 211 -13.46 -21.72 18.56
N ASN A 212 -12.45 -21.70 17.69
CA ASN A 212 -11.18 -21.05 17.95
C ASN A 212 -11.19 -19.61 17.39
N SER A 213 -10.04 -18.96 17.31
CA SER A 213 -9.91 -17.59 16.78
C SER A 213 -10.16 -17.46 15.26
N ASN A 214 -10.56 -18.53 14.55
CA ASN A 214 -10.84 -18.49 13.12
C ASN A 214 -12.27 -18.05 12.84
N ALA A 215 -12.46 -17.35 11.72
CA ALA A 215 -13.79 -17.08 11.19
C ALA A 215 -14.52 -18.40 10.91
N THR A 216 -15.76 -18.53 11.36
CA THR A 216 -16.56 -19.75 11.22
C THR A 216 -17.88 -19.47 10.52
N LEU A 217 -18.22 -20.31 9.54
CA LEU A 217 -19.50 -20.34 8.86
C LEU A 217 -20.27 -21.57 9.30
N ILE A 218 -21.43 -21.38 9.94
CA ILE A 218 -22.33 -22.46 10.34
C ILE A 218 -23.44 -22.61 9.31
N ASN A 219 -23.51 -23.78 8.69
CA ASN A 219 -24.57 -24.18 7.77
C ASN A 219 -25.62 -25.02 8.51
N LEU A 220 -26.81 -24.47 8.71
CA LEU A 220 -27.92 -25.15 9.38
C LEU A 220 -28.79 -25.91 8.38
N LEU A 221 -28.79 -27.24 8.47
CA LEU A 221 -29.65 -28.15 7.69
C LEU A 221 -31.06 -28.28 8.26
N GLY A 222 -31.28 -27.81 9.49
CA GLY A 222 -32.57 -27.83 10.18
C GLY A 222 -32.73 -26.65 11.14
N ASN A 223 -33.92 -26.50 11.71
CA ASN A 223 -34.15 -25.52 12.78
C ASN A 223 -33.31 -25.90 13.99
N ALA A 224 -32.55 -24.95 14.52
CA ALA A 224 -31.62 -25.18 15.62
C ALA A 224 -32.04 -24.39 16.85
N THR A 225 -31.66 -24.91 18.01
CA THR A 225 -31.88 -24.25 19.30
C THR A 225 -30.55 -24.12 20.01
N MET A 226 -30.11 -22.88 20.27
CA MET A 226 -28.98 -22.60 21.15
C MET A 226 -29.44 -22.70 22.60
N ARG A 227 -28.78 -23.54 23.38
CA ARG A 227 -29.10 -23.78 24.80
C ARG A 227 -28.05 -23.18 25.73
N GLN A 228 -26.88 -22.84 25.22
CA GLN A 228 -25.78 -22.31 26.03
C GLN A 228 -25.46 -20.86 25.66
N ARG A 229 -25.11 -20.07 26.68
CA ARG A 229 -24.47 -18.78 26.47
C ARG A 229 -22.99 -19.01 26.19
N VAL A 230 -22.55 -18.64 24.99
CA VAL A 230 -21.13 -18.72 24.59
C VAL A 230 -20.69 -17.36 24.10
N ASN A 231 -19.50 -16.92 24.52
CA ASN A 231 -18.87 -15.73 23.98
C ASN A 231 -18.13 -16.10 22.69
N VAL A 232 -18.46 -15.44 21.60
CA VAL A 232 -17.78 -15.63 20.32
C VAL A 232 -16.75 -14.52 20.16
N LEU A 233 -15.48 -14.90 20.04
CA LEU A 233 -14.35 -13.97 19.92
C LEU A 233 -13.79 -13.91 18.48
N ALA A 234 -14.48 -14.52 17.53
CA ALA A 234 -14.14 -14.57 16.12
C ALA A 234 -15.37 -14.26 15.24
N PRO A 235 -15.21 -13.88 13.97
CA PRO A 235 -16.34 -13.70 13.07
C PRO A 235 -17.17 -14.98 12.94
N LEU A 236 -18.47 -14.88 13.19
CA LEU A 236 -19.43 -15.98 13.06
C LEU A 236 -20.52 -15.59 12.08
N THR A 237 -20.72 -16.42 11.06
CA THR A 237 -21.88 -16.34 10.17
C THR A 237 -22.71 -17.61 10.36
N ILE A 238 -24.02 -17.46 10.53
CA ILE A 238 -24.96 -18.59 10.61
C ILE A 238 -25.94 -18.44 9.47
N GLN A 239 -26.10 -19.48 8.65
CA GLN A 239 -27.03 -19.48 7.53
C GLN A 239 -27.80 -20.79 7.45
N GLY A 240 -29.06 -20.70 7.03
CA GLY A 240 -29.88 -21.86 6.75
C GLY A 240 -29.66 -22.37 5.33
N VAL A 241 -29.42 -23.66 5.17
CA VAL A 241 -29.18 -24.30 3.87
C VAL A 241 -29.85 -25.66 3.74
N ASP A 242 -29.99 -26.17 2.52
CA ASP A 242 -30.26 -27.58 2.24
C ASP A 242 -28.97 -28.40 2.07
N THR A 243 -29.08 -29.71 1.83
CA THR A 243 -27.93 -30.61 1.61
C THR A 243 -27.15 -30.31 0.34
N SER A 244 -27.74 -29.55 -0.58
CA SER A 244 -27.12 -29.08 -1.82
C SER A 244 -26.44 -27.71 -1.66
N GLY A 245 -26.55 -27.09 -0.48
CA GLY A 245 -25.98 -25.78 -0.17
C GLY A 245 -26.83 -24.59 -0.60
N ASN A 246 -28.08 -24.79 -1.04
CA ASN A 246 -28.98 -23.68 -1.36
C ASN A 246 -29.51 -23.03 -0.08
N PHE A 247 -29.68 -21.71 -0.11
CA PHE A 247 -30.25 -20.97 1.01
C PHE A 247 -31.71 -21.38 1.30
N VAL A 248 -31.98 -21.75 2.55
CA VAL A 248 -33.31 -22.12 3.04
C VAL A 248 -33.55 -21.38 4.35
N ALA A 249 -34.75 -20.82 4.51
CA ALA A 249 -35.12 -20.20 5.78
C ALA A 249 -35.11 -21.25 6.91
N ARG A 250 -34.32 -20.99 7.96
CA ARG A 250 -34.26 -21.82 9.18
C ARG A 250 -34.57 -20.96 10.39
N THR A 251 -35.19 -21.56 11.38
CA THR A 251 -35.41 -20.92 12.68
C THR A 251 -34.23 -21.23 13.58
N LEU A 252 -33.61 -20.17 14.12
CA LEU A 252 -32.68 -20.27 15.24
C LEU A 252 -33.41 -19.80 16.49
N SER A 253 -33.71 -20.72 17.41
CA SER A 253 -34.30 -20.39 18.71
C SER A 253 -33.27 -20.44 19.81
N PHE A 254 -33.59 -19.82 20.95
CA PHE A 254 -32.75 -19.79 22.13
C PHE A 254 -33.53 -20.39 23.30
N LEU A 255 -32.99 -21.43 23.93
CA LEU A 255 -33.59 -22.08 25.10
C LEU A 255 -32.91 -21.57 26.36
N GLY A 256 -33.68 -21.06 27.32
CA GLY A 256 -33.20 -20.71 28.65
C GLY A 256 -33.75 -19.38 29.22
N THR A 257 -34.00 -19.41 30.52
CA THR A 257 -33.92 -18.26 31.43
C THR A 257 -32.44 -17.99 31.72
N ALA A 258 -31.99 -16.75 31.59
CA ALA A 258 -30.60 -16.40 31.89
C ALA A 258 -30.37 -16.33 33.41
N ASP A 259 -29.64 -17.29 33.99
CA ASP A 259 -29.37 -17.39 35.44
C ASP A 259 -28.22 -16.47 35.93
N ASN A 260 -27.73 -15.55 35.08
CA ASN A 260 -26.58 -14.70 35.40
C ASN A 260 -26.75 -13.21 35.10
N SER A 261 -27.98 -12.72 34.93
CA SER A 261 -28.25 -11.30 35.15
C SER A 261 -28.39 -11.11 36.66
N GLY A 262 -27.71 -10.12 37.26
CA GLY A 262 -27.84 -9.82 38.69
C GLY A 262 -29.23 -9.29 39.11
N GLY A 263 -30.25 -9.45 38.26
CA GLY A 263 -31.64 -9.21 38.57
C GLY A 263 -32.29 -10.47 39.14
N ALA A 264 -33.32 -10.31 39.98
CA ALA A 264 -34.03 -11.42 40.59
C ALA A 264 -34.38 -12.52 39.56
N LEU A 265 -34.10 -13.77 39.92
CA LEU A 265 -34.38 -14.98 39.15
C LEU A 265 -35.76 -14.88 38.46
N GLY A 266 -35.77 -14.91 37.13
CA GLY A 266 -37.01 -15.17 36.36
C GLY A 266 -37.38 -14.24 35.21
N THR A 267 -36.59 -13.23 34.81
CA THR A 267 -37.06 -12.25 33.80
C THR A 267 -36.05 -11.80 32.73
N THR A 268 -35.08 -12.62 32.34
CA THR A 268 -34.30 -12.32 31.11
C THR A 268 -34.09 -13.54 30.22
N CYS A 269 -34.35 -13.34 28.92
CA CYS A 269 -34.32 -14.31 27.83
C CYS A 269 -32.89 -14.74 27.50
N SER A 270 -32.70 -16.00 27.07
CA SER A 270 -31.55 -16.35 26.23
C SER A 270 -31.51 -15.44 24.99
N GLY A 271 -30.38 -14.78 24.76
CA GLY A 271 -30.21 -13.81 23.67
C GLY A 271 -28.76 -13.72 23.20
N MET A 272 -28.58 -13.27 21.96
CA MET A 272 -27.27 -13.01 21.37
C MET A 272 -26.86 -11.58 21.71
N PHE A 273 -25.79 -11.42 22.50
CA PHE A 273 -25.25 -10.10 22.83
C PHE A 273 -24.14 -9.77 21.83
N PHE A 274 -24.40 -8.84 20.92
CA PHE A 274 -23.37 -8.27 20.08
C PHE A 274 -22.71 -7.14 20.86
N ASN A 275 -21.43 -7.31 21.25
CA ASN A 275 -20.63 -6.18 21.70
C ASN A 275 -20.36 -5.29 20.47
N GLY A 276 -20.88 -4.07 20.51
CA GLY A 276 -20.52 -2.99 19.58
C GLY A 276 -19.24 -2.30 20.00
#